data_AF-F3FYN9-F1
#
_entry.id   AF-F3FYN9-F1
#
_cell.length_a   1.000
_cell.length_b   1.000
_cell.length_c   1.000
_cell.angle_alpha   90.00
_cell.angle_beta   90.00
_cell.angle_gamma   90.00
#
_symmetry.space_group_name_H-M   'P 1'
#
loop_
_entity.id
_entity.type
_entity.pdbx_description
1 polymer ?
#
loop_
_entity_poly.entity_id
_entity_poly.type
_entity_poly.pdbx_seq_one_letter_code
_entity_poly.pdbx_strand_id
1 'polypeptide(L)' 'QEGILYHHIAAEQGDPYVLQSQFAFQSRAHLDTFAQALQTVINRHDILRT' A
#
# COMPACT_ATOMS: atom_id res chain seq x y z
N GLN A 1 -9.76 -1.01 -16.73
CA GLN A 1 -9.77 -1.57 -15.36
C GLN A 1 -10.36 -2.98 -15.28
N GLU A 2 -11.19 -3.43 -16.24
CA GLU A 2 -11.89 -4.73 -16.13
C GLU A 2 -10.98 -5.97 -16.08
N GLY A 3 -9.81 -5.94 -16.73
CA GLY A 3 -8.87 -7.07 -16.68
C GLY A 3 -8.21 -7.30 -15.31
N ILE A 4 -7.98 -6.23 -14.54
CA ILE A 4 -7.40 -6.29 -13.18
C ILE A 4 -8.43 -6.86 -12.19
N LEU A 5 -9.68 -6.40 -12.30
CA LEU A 5 -10.77 -6.87 -11.44
C LEU A 5 -11.03 -8.38 -11.62
N TYR A 6 -10.97 -8.86 -12.86
CA TYR A 6 -11.15 -10.29 -13.17
C TYR A 6 -10.08 -11.17 -12.50
N HIS A 7 -8.82 -10.71 -12.50
CA HIS A 7 -7.70 -11.45 -11.91
C HIS A 7 -7.69 -11.36 -10.38
N HIS A 8 -8.17 -10.26 -9.78
CA HIS A 8 -8.38 -10.14 -8.34
C HIS A 8 -9.45 -11.12 -7.82
N ILE A 9 -10.58 -11.23 -8.52
CA ILE A 9 -11.71 -12.11 -8.12
C ILE A 9 -11.37 -13.60 -8.34
N ALA A 10 -10.54 -13.91 -9.34
CA ALA A 10 -10.12 -15.28 -9.65
C ALA A 10 -8.91 -15.77 -8.81
N ALA A 11 -8.26 -14.90 -8.04
CA ALA A 11 -7.12 -15.27 -7.21
C ALA A 11 -7.58 -15.91 -5.89
N GLU A 12 -7.56 -17.25 -5.82
CA GLU A 12 -7.88 -18.00 -4.59
C GLU A 12 -6.86 -17.78 -3.45
N GLN A 13 -5.64 -17.31 -3.74
CA GLN A 13 -4.63 -16.95 -2.76
C GLN A 13 -3.79 -15.75 -3.22
N GLY A 14 -3.99 -14.60 -2.57
CA GLY A 14 -3.18 -13.39 -2.75
C GLY A 14 -3.43 -12.70 -4.09
N ASP A 15 -3.93 -11.46 -4.04
CA ASP A 15 -4.12 -10.67 -5.24
C ASP A 15 -2.75 -10.35 -5.89
N PRO A 16 -2.49 -10.77 -7.15
CA PRO A 16 -1.23 -10.57 -7.84
C PRO A 16 -0.88 -9.09 -8.08
N TYR A 17 -1.83 -8.17 -7.86
CA TYR A 17 -1.63 -6.72 -7.98
C TYR A 17 -1.32 -6.04 -6.64
N VAL A 18 -1.17 -6.79 -5.55
CA VAL A 18 -0.68 -6.25 -4.28
C VAL A 18 0.83 -6.06 -4.36
N LEU A 19 1.26 -4.79 -4.36
CA LEU A 19 2.66 -4.46 -4.17
C LEU A 19 2.98 -4.49 -2.67
N GLN A 20 3.89 -5.37 -2.27
CA GLN A 20 4.41 -5.43 -0.91
C GLN A 20 5.80 -4.79 -0.83
N SER A 21 6.06 -4.03 0.23
CA SER A 21 7.38 -3.45 0.50
C SER A 21 7.68 -3.56 1.99
N GLN A 22 8.93 -3.90 2.32
CA GLN A 22 9.41 -4.05 3.69
C GLN A 22 10.45 -2.97 3.99
N PHE A 23 10.33 -2.36 5.17
CA PHE A 23 11.23 -1.30 5.63
C PHE A 23 11.75 -1.65 7.03
N ALA A 24 13.05 -1.46 7.25
CA ALA A 24 13.66 -1.57 8.55
C ALA A 24 13.94 -0.18 9.12
N PHE A 25 13.63 0.02 10.39
CA PHE A 25 13.83 1.30 11.07
C PHE A 25 14.80 1.12 12.25
N GLN A 26 15.68 2.09 12.41
CA GLN A 26 16.70 2.10 13.48
C GLN A 26 16.12 2.45 14.85
N SER A 27 14.93 3.07 14.89
CA SER A 27 14.26 3.47 16.13
C SER A 27 12.75 3.64 15.91
N ARG A 28 12.00 3.66 17.01
CA ARG A 28 10.56 3.97 16.99
C ARG A 28 10.27 5.37 16.46
N ALA A 29 11.11 6.36 16.79
CA ALA A 29 10.95 7.71 16.30
C ALA A 29 11.05 7.80 14.76
N HIS A 30 11.95 7.03 14.14
CA HIS A 30 12.05 6.99 12.67
C HIS A 30 10.82 6.33 12.02
N LEU A 31 10.26 5.30 12.66
CA LEU A 31 8.99 4.70 12.23
C LEU A 31 7.84 5.71 12.31
N ASP A 32 7.71 6.44 13.42
CA ASP A 32 6.63 7.40 13.62
C ASP A 32 6.70 8.56 12.61
N THR A 33 7.90 9.10 12.34
CA THR A 33 8.13 10.11 11.30
C THR A 33 7.78 9.60 9.91
N PHE A 34 8.19 8.36 9.59
CA PHE A 34 7.85 7.73 8.32
C PHE A 34 6.33 7.56 8.16
N ALA A 35 5.65 7.09 9.21
CA ALA A 35 4.19 6.89 9.19
C ALA A 35 3.44 8.22 8.95
N GLN A 36 3.88 9.31 9.56
CA GLN A 36 3.29 10.65 9.33
C GLN A 36 3.51 11.13 7.89
N ALA A 37 4.71 10.95 7.35
CA ALA A 37 5.01 11.29 5.96
C ALA A 37 4.17 10.45 4.98
N LEU A 38 4.05 9.15 5.23
CA LEU A 38 3.23 8.25 4.42
C LEU A 38 1.76 8.65 4.46
N GLN A 39 1.23 9.01 5.64
CA GLN A 39 -0.14 9.51 5.77
C GLN A 39 -0.37 10.78 4.94
N THR A 40 0.63 11.65 4.85
CA THR A 40 0.56 12.87 4.01
C THR A 40 0.47 12.52 2.53
N VAL A 41 1.23 11.51 2.07
CA VAL A 41 1.16 11.00 0.70
C VAL A 41 -0.22 10.40 0.43
N ILE A 42 -0.73 9.53 1.29
CA ILE A 42 -2.07 8.92 1.16
C ILE A 42 -3.15 9.99 1.06
N ASN A 43 -3.10 11.00 1.94
CA ASN A 43 -4.07 12.09 1.94
C ASN A 43 -4.06 12.91 0.64
N ARG A 44 -2.89 13.04 0.01
CA ARG A 44 -2.71 13.80 -1.24
C ARG A 44 -3.05 13.00 -2.50
N HIS A 45 -3.03 11.67 -2.44
CA HIS A 45 -3.23 10.81 -3.60
C HIS A 45 -4.52 9.99 -3.46
N ASP A 46 -5.59 10.46 -4.09
CA ASP A 46 -6.93 9.87 -4.03
C ASP A 46 -6.97 8.40 -4.48
N ILE A 47 -6.09 8.02 -5.42
CA ILE A 47 -5.93 6.64 -5.88
C ILE A 47 -5.52 5.65 -4.77
N LEU A 48 -4.96 6.15 -3.66
CA LEU A 48 -4.60 5.36 -2.48
C LEU A 48 -5.71 5.33 -1.42
N ARG A 49 -6.83 6.03 -1.66
CA ARG A 49 -7.98 6.15 -0.75
C ARG A 49 -9.26 5.52 -1.31
N THR A 50 -9.21 5.04 -2.56
CA THR A 50 -10.28 4.32 -3.27
C THR A 50 -10.08 2.83 -3.20
#